data_AF-A0A895XKX3-F1
#
_entry.id   AF-A0A895XKX3-F1
#
_cell.length_a   1.000
_cell.length_b   1.000
_cell.length_c   1.000
_cell.angle_alpha   90.00
_cell.angle_beta   90.00
_cell.angle_gamma   90.00
#
_symmetry.space_group_name_H-M   'P 1'
#
loop_
_entity.id
_entity.type
_entity.pdbx_description
1 polymer ?
#
loop_
_entity_poly.entity_id
_entity_poly.type
_entity_poly.pdbx_seq_one_letter_code
_entity_poly.pdbx_strand_id
1 'polypeptide(L)'
;MSKPESPAETTPTFPHRDEQGRVADLQQWLGYVAASVVIGFGLLAIVDVVVSLFNWGTFGNTNGWVSAILAAFLFADDFKHNRFRSSRWSAMALALLLGIAAMIAASLILPPWPPLFAGGAAALVGALTYAWAWFAGVRALGYDIEEKKTS
;
A
#
# COMPACT_ATOMS: atom_id res chain seq x y z
N MET A 1 -28.02 -37.73 -22.22
CA MET A 1 -28.61 -36.44 -21.81
C MET A 1 -27.60 -35.78 -20.89
N SER A 2 -26.68 -35.00 -21.47
CA SER A 2 -25.51 -34.42 -20.79
C SER A 2 -25.95 -33.18 -20.02
N LYS A 3 -25.62 -33.12 -18.72
CA LYS A 3 -25.86 -31.95 -17.87
C LYS A 3 -25.08 -30.76 -18.45
N PRO A 4 -25.69 -29.57 -18.67
CA PRO A 4 -24.92 -28.41 -19.09
C PRO A 4 -23.92 -28.07 -17.99
N GLU A 5 -22.64 -28.06 -18.33
CA GLU A 5 -21.59 -27.54 -17.44
C GLU A 5 -21.91 -26.07 -17.19
N SER A 6 -22.22 -25.75 -15.93
CA SER A 6 -22.35 -24.37 -15.48
C SER A 6 -21.05 -23.66 -15.86
N PRO A 7 -21.09 -22.51 -16.57
CA PRO A 7 -19.89 -21.74 -16.82
C PRO A 7 -19.23 -21.51 -15.46
N ALA A 8 -17.98 -21.95 -15.32
CA ALA A 8 -17.22 -21.76 -14.10
C ALA A 8 -17.34 -20.29 -13.70
N GLU A 9 -17.96 -20.01 -12.55
CA GLU A 9 -17.94 -18.68 -11.96
C GLU A 9 -16.47 -18.30 -11.83
N THR A 10 -15.98 -17.46 -12.72
CA THR A 10 -14.68 -16.82 -12.55
C THR A 10 -14.85 -15.92 -11.35
N THR A 11 -14.47 -16.44 -10.18
CA THR A 11 -14.51 -15.69 -8.94
C THR A 11 -13.79 -14.37 -9.21
N PRO A 12 -14.45 -13.21 -9.09
CA PRO A 12 -13.83 -11.94 -9.41
C PRO A 12 -12.55 -11.84 -8.57
N THR A 13 -11.41 -11.86 -9.24
CA THR A 13 -10.11 -11.72 -8.58
C THR A 13 -10.11 -10.35 -7.92
N PHE A 14 -10.12 -10.34 -6.60
CA PHE A 14 -10.12 -9.14 -5.77
C PHE A 14 -8.66 -8.81 -5.42
N PRO A 15 -8.17 -7.56 -5.60
CA PRO A 15 -8.85 -6.33 -6.04
C PRO A 15 -9.33 -6.33 -7.49
N HIS A 16 -10.41 -5.60 -7.79
CA HIS A 16 -10.86 -5.44 -9.17
C HIS A 16 -9.77 -4.73 -9.99
N ARG A 17 -9.32 -5.38 -11.07
CA ARG A 17 -8.28 -4.88 -11.95
C ARG A 17 -8.84 -4.58 -13.33
N ASP A 18 -8.31 -3.54 -13.97
CA ASP A 18 -8.60 -3.23 -15.37
C ASP A 18 -7.89 -4.17 -16.34
N GLU A 19 -8.17 -4.03 -17.63
CA GLU A 19 -7.58 -4.85 -18.71
C GLU A 19 -6.04 -4.73 -18.79
N GLN A 20 -5.49 -3.66 -18.23
CA GLN A 20 -4.06 -3.39 -18.13
C GLN A 20 -3.42 -3.96 -16.85
N GLY A 21 -4.21 -4.60 -15.98
CA GLY A 21 -3.77 -5.23 -14.74
C GLY A 21 -3.62 -4.27 -13.57
N ARG A 22 -4.10 -3.03 -13.68
CA ARG A 22 -4.04 -1.99 -12.63
C ARG A 22 -5.28 -2.08 -11.75
N VAL A 23 -5.17 -1.72 -10.46
CA VAL A 23 -6.36 -1.61 -9.59
C VAL A 23 -7.30 -0.53 -10.14
N ALA A 24 -8.55 -0.89 -10.40
CA ALA A 24 -9.51 -0.03 -11.11
C ALA A 24 -10.03 1.13 -10.25
N ASP A 25 -10.27 0.87 -8.95
CA ASP A 25 -10.92 1.81 -8.03
C ASP A 25 -9.97 2.37 -6.98
N LEU A 26 -9.93 3.71 -6.84
CA LEU A 26 -9.05 4.40 -5.89
C LEU A 26 -9.48 4.16 -4.44
N GLN A 27 -10.78 4.21 -4.16
CA GLN A 27 -11.29 4.09 -2.81
C GLN A 27 -11.00 2.69 -2.25
N GLN A 28 -11.22 1.67 -3.07
CA GLN A 28 -10.88 0.28 -2.78
C GLN A 28 -9.37 0.14 -2.53
N TRP A 29 -8.54 0.74 -3.39
CA TRP A 29 -7.08 0.75 -3.23
C TRP A 29 -6.62 1.35 -1.91
N LEU A 30 -7.09 2.56 -1.59
CA LEU A 30 -6.79 3.22 -0.33
C LEU A 30 -7.30 2.42 0.87
N GLY A 31 -8.48 1.79 0.74
CA GLY A 31 -9.04 0.89 1.74
C GLY A 31 -8.13 -0.32 2.04
N TYR A 32 -7.58 -0.96 1.00
CA TYR A 32 -6.63 -2.07 1.21
C TYR A 32 -5.34 -1.63 1.86
N VAL A 33 -4.79 -0.51 1.41
CA VAL A 33 -3.55 0.03 1.97
C VAL A 33 -3.77 0.37 3.44
N ALA A 34 -4.86 1.08 3.77
CA ALA A 34 -5.23 1.36 5.16
C ALA A 34 -5.39 0.07 5.98
N ALA A 35 -6.15 -0.91 5.48
CA ALA A 35 -6.35 -2.19 6.16
C ALA A 35 -5.02 -2.93 6.39
N SER A 36 -4.12 -2.94 5.41
CA SER A 36 -2.82 -3.59 5.54
C SER A 36 -1.95 -2.92 6.62
N VAL A 37 -1.96 -1.58 6.71
CA VAL A 37 -1.25 -0.85 7.77
C VAL A 37 -1.87 -1.11 9.13
N VAL A 38 -3.21 -1.12 9.23
CA VAL A 38 -3.93 -1.41 10.49
C VAL A 38 -3.63 -2.83 10.98
N ILE A 39 -3.63 -3.81 10.10
CA ILE A 39 -3.27 -5.20 10.43
C ILE A 39 -1.80 -5.26 10.85
N GLY A 40 -0.90 -4.63 10.09
CA GLY A 40 0.53 -4.55 10.43
C GLY A 40 0.77 -3.89 11.79
N PHE A 41 0.03 -2.83 12.11
CA PHE A 41 0.07 -2.15 13.40
C PHE A 41 -0.42 -3.05 14.53
N GLY A 42 -1.54 -3.75 14.33
CA GLY A 42 -2.06 -4.71 15.32
C GLY A 42 -1.06 -5.83 15.62
N LEU A 43 -0.45 -6.42 14.58
CA LEU A 43 0.59 -7.43 14.73
C LEU A 43 1.82 -6.88 15.48
N LEU A 44 2.26 -5.67 15.13
CA LEU A 44 3.39 -5.01 15.78
C LEU A 44 3.10 -4.71 17.25
N ALA A 45 1.88 -4.25 17.57
CA ALA A 45 1.46 -3.99 18.94
C ALA A 45 1.43 -5.27 19.77
N ILE A 46 0.98 -6.40 19.20
CA ILE A 46 1.03 -7.71 19.87
C ILE A 46 2.48 -8.10 20.18
N VAL A 47 3.39 -7.94 19.21
CA VAL A 47 4.83 -8.22 19.40
C VAL A 47 5.40 -7.33 20.52
N ASP A 48 5.10 -6.05 20.50
CA ASP A 48 5.59 -5.07 21.47
C ASP A 48 5.08 -5.37 22.89
N VAL A 49 3.82 -5.79 23.04
CA VAL A 49 3.26 -6.27 24.31
C VAL A 49 4.01 -7.51 24.79
N VAL A 50 4.19 -8.51 23.93
CA VAL A 50 4.89 -9.75 24.31
C VAL A 50 6.31 -9.48 24.77
N VAL A 51 7.08 -8.67 24.03
CA VAL A 51 8.44 -8.27 24.40
C VAL A 51 8.48 -7.56 25.76
N SER A 52 7.51 -6.71 26.02
CA SER A 52 7.38 -5.98 27.29
C SER A 52 7.05 -6.91 28.46
N LEU A 53 6.22 -7.93 28.25
CA LEU A 53 5.89 -8.93 29.28
C LEU A 53 7.10 -9.77 29.71
N PHE A 54 8.05 -10.02 28.82
CA PHE A 54 9.31 -10.69 29.14
C PHE A 54 10.39 -9.75 29.71
N ASN A 55 10.05 -8.49 29.97
CA ASN A 55 10.96 -7.46 30.47
C ASN A 55 12.19 -7.25 29.56
N TRP A 56 12.03 -7.50 28.26
CA TRP A 56 13.07 -7.26 27.23
C TRP A 56 13.00 -5.85 26.64
N GLY A 57 11.98 -5.07 27.01
CA GLY A 57 11.77 -3.70 26.57
C GLY A 57 10.60 -3.03 27.27
N THR A 58 10.34 -1.79 26.89
CA THR A 58 9.22 -0.98 27.39
C THR A 58 8.16 -0.86 26.30
N PHE A 59 6.89 -1.07 26.67
CA PHE A 59 5.77 -0.94 25.75
C PHE A 59 5.72 0.44 25.10
N GLY A 60 5.41 0.48 23.81
CA GLY A 60 5.33 1.67 22.98
C GLY A 60 6.67 2.17 22.44
N ASN A 61 7.80 1.56 22.82
CA ASN A 61 9.13 2.01 22.39
C ASN A 61 9.52 1.46 20.99
N THR A 62 8.85 0.42 20.51
CA THR A 62 9.00 -0.06 19.13
C THR A 62 8.52 1.00 18.15
N ASN A 63 9.31 1.31 17.11
CA ASN A 63 8.93 2.32 16.14
C ASN A 63 7.80 1.81 15.21
N GLY A 64 6.67 2.52 15.23
CA GLY A 64 5.46 2.09 14.52
C GLY A 64 5.54 2.10 13.00
N TRP A 65 6.59 2.66 12.38
CA TRP A 65 6.70 2.67 10.91
C TRP A 65 6.72 1.28 10.29
N VAL A 66 7.18 0.28 11.05
CA VAL A 66 7.22 -1.14 10.68
C VAL A 66 5.83 -1.67 10.29
N SER A 67 4.74 -1.05 10.78
CA SER A 67 3.37 -1.40 10.39
C SER A 67 3.09 -1.27 8.89
N ALA A 68 3.84 -0.45 8.15
CA ALA A 68 3.69 -0.29 6.70
C ALA A 68 4.32 -1.41 5.86
N ILE A 69 5.02 -2.37 6.47
CA ILE A 69 5.66 -3.47 5.72
C ILE A 69 4.63 -4.32 4.97
N LEU A 70 3.45 -4.54 5.55
CA LEU A 70 2.40 -5.30 4.88
C LEU A 70 1.86 -4.56 3.63
N ALA A 71 1.76 -3.23 3.72
CA ALA A 71 1.43 -2.39 2.56
C ALA A 71 2.52 -2.49 1.49
N ALA A 72 3.80 -2.51 1.87
CA ALA A 72 4.91 -2.66 0.92
C ALA A 72 4.81 -3.94 0.09
N PHE A 73 4.38 -5.07 0.69
CA PHE A 73 4.11 -6.30 -0.06
C PHE A 73 2.94 -6.16 -1.04
N LEU A 74 1.87 -5.48 -0.64
CA LEU A 74 0.74 -5.17 -1.53
C LEU A 74 1.20 -4.38 -2.77
N PHE A 75 2.05 -3.38 -2.58
CA PHE A 75 2.63 -2.60 -3.68
C PHE A 75 3.59 -3.42 -4.54
N ALA A 76 4.39 -4.30 -3.94
CA ALA A 76 5.28 -5.19 -4.69
C ALA A 76 4.49 -6.15 -5.59
N ASP A 77 3.35 -6.65 -5.12
CA ASP A 77 2.49 -7.50 -5.93
C ASP A 77 1.77 -6.71 -7.04
N ASP A 78 1.28 -5.50 -6.75
CA ASP A 78 0.72 -4.62 -7.79
C ASP A 78 1.75 -4.25 -8.87
N PHE A 79 2.98 -3.95 -8.45
CA PHE A 79 4.10 -3.63 -9.33
C PHE A 79 4.41 -4.77 -10.31
N LYS A 80 4.34 -6.03 -9.85
CA LYS A 80 4.56 -7.23 -10.68
C LYS A 80 3.46 -7.42 -11.73
N HIS A 81 2.20 -7.14 -11.39
CA HIS A 81 1.05 -7.37 -12.27
C HIS A 81 0.87 -6.27 -13.32
N ASN A 82 1.44 -5.08 -13.10
CA ASN A 82 1.32 -3.97 -14.03
C ASN A 82 2.10 -4.21 -15.33
N ARG A 83 1.41 -4.16 -16.48
CA ARG A 83 1.96 -4.48 -17.81
C ARG A 83 2.90 -3.40 -18.39
N PHE A 84 2.88 -2.17 -17.87
CA PHE A 84 3.71 -1.06 -18.35
C PHE A 84 5.14 -1.13 -17.79
N ARG A 85 6.06 -1.77 -18.54
CA ARG A 85 7.41 -2.11 -18.05
C ARG A 85 8.36 -0.94 -17.76
N SER A 86 8.31 0.14 -18.53
CA SER A 86 9.29 1.25 -18.42
C SER A 86 8.83 2.38 -17.50
N SER A 87 7.58 2.85 -17.66
CA SER A 87 7.05 4.01 -16.93
C SER A 87 6.70 3.75 -15.46
N ARG A 88 6.59 2.48 -15.04
CA ARG A 88 6.28 2.13 -13.65
C ARG A 88 7.39 2.52 -12.67
N TRP A 89 8.64 2.58 -13.11
CA TRP A 89 9.77 2.91 -12.23
C TRP A 89 9.76 4.38 -11.81
N SER A 90 9.44 5.31 -12.73
CA SER A 90 9.31 6.73 -12.42
C SER A 90 8.09 7.01 -11.54
N ALA A 91 6.94 6.39 -11.83
CA ALA A 91 5.77 6.46 -10.95
C ALA A 91 6.10 5.95 -9.53
N MET A 92 6.78 4.80 -9.43
CA MET A 92 7.17 4.21 -8.15
C MET A 92 8.10 5.15 -7.38
N ALA A 93 9.14 5.69 -8.04
CA ALA A 93 10.12 6.56 -7.41
C ALA A 93 9.46 7.86 -6.90
N LEU A 94 8.61 8.49 -7.72
CA LEU A 94 7.90 9.70 -7.31
C LEU A 94 6.92 9.43 -6.17
N ALA A 95 6.14 8.35 -6.25
CA ALA A 95 5.22 7.94 -5.19
C ALA A 95 5.98 7.64 -3.88
N LEU A 96 7.15 7.00 -3.97
CA LEU A 96 8.00 6.71 -2.82
C LEU A 96 8.48 8.00 -2.14
N LEU A 97 8.99 8.95 -2.92
CA LEU A 97 9.43 10.24 -2.40
C LEU A 97 8.29 10.99 -1.70
N LEU A 98 7.11 11.04 -2.32
CA LEU A 98 5.93 11.69 -1.76
C LEU A 98 5.44 10.99 -0.48
N GLY A 99 5.40 9.66 -0.46
CA GLY A 99 5.01 8.88 0.70
C GLY A 99 5.95 9.08 1.89
N ILE A 100 7.27 9.04 1.66
CA ILE A 100 8.27 9.31 2.71
C ILE A 100 8.16 10.76 3.20
N ALA A 101 8.03 11.73 2.31
CA ALA A 101 7.87 13.13 2.69
C ALA A 101 6.61 13.35 3.54
N ALA A 102 5.49 12.74 3.18
CA ALA A 102 4.25 12.82 3.95
C ALA A 102 4.35 12.12 5.31
N MET A 103 5.02 10.96 5.39
CA MET A 103 5.30 10.28 6.65
C MET A 103 6.15 11.15 7.59
N ILE A 104 7.22 11.77 7.07
CA ILE A 104 8.06 12.68 7.85
C ILE A 104 7.24 13.89 8.30
N ALA A 105 6.51 14.53 7.40
CA ALA A 105 5.67 15.68 7.72
C ALA A 105 4.63 15.36 8.80
N ALA A 106 3.96 14.20 8.71
CA ALA A 106 3.03 13.72 9.72
C ALA A 106 3.74 13.52 11.08
N SER A 107 4.95 12.95 11.07
CA SER A 107 5.73 12.73 12.30
C SER A 107 6.09 14.04 13.02
N LEU A 108 6.24 15.14 12.29
CA LEU A 108 6.60 16.46 12.85
C LEU A 108 5.43 17.19 13.52
N ILE A 109 4.19 16.87 13.15
CA ILE A 109 2.99 17.54 13.66
C ILE A 109 2.25 16.72 14.73
N LEU A 110 2.60 15.44 14.89
CA LEU A 110 1.98 14.57 15.88
C LEU A 110 2.41 14.98 17.30
N PRO A 111 1.53 14.81 18.30
CA PRO A 111 1.91 14.99 19.71
C PRO A 111 3.06 14.04 20.10
N PRO A 112 3.71 14.26 21.26
CA PRO A 112 4.76 13.38 21.78
C PRO A 112 4.19 12.05 22.31
N TRP A 113 3.51 11.31 21.44
CA TRP A 113 3.02 9.96 21.70
C TRP A 113 4.17 8.96 21.74
N PRO A 114 3.95 7.77 22.34
CA PRO A 114 4.92 6.70 22.25
C PRO A 114 5.30 6.41 20.79
N PRO A 115 6.58 6.10 20.50
CA PRO A 115 7.08 5.82 19.15
C PRO A 115 6.23 4.85 18.33
N LEU A 116 5.60 3.87 18.98
CA LEU A 116 4.67 2.93 18.34
C LEU A 116 3.48 3.65 17.68
N PHE A 117 2.79 4.51 18.43
CA PHE A 117 1.59 5.19 17.94
C PHE A 117 1.94 6.32 16.98
N ALA A 118 2.96 7.13 17.29
CA ALA A 118 3.41 8.22 16.43
C ALA A 118 3.92 7.68 15.08
N GLY A 119 4.77 6.66 15.11
CA GLY A 119 5.31 6.01 13.91
C GLY A 119 4.23 5.30 13.10
N GLY A 120 3.26 4.66 13.75
CA GLY A 120 2.14 3.97 13.09
C GLY A 120 1.21 4.95 12.37
N ALA A 121 0.85 6.07 13.03
CA ALA A 121 0.03 7.12 12.42
C ALA A 121 0.75 7.78 11.23
N ALA A 122 2.03 8.12 11.39
CA ALA A 122 2.85 8.67 10.32
C ALA A 122 2.97 7.71 9.12
N ALA A 123 3.14 6.41 9.39
CA ALA A 123 3.24 5.38 8.37
C ALA A 123 1.93 5.20 7.59
N LEU A 124 0.78 5.31 8.27
CA LEU A 124 -0.53 5.30 7.60
C LEU A 124 -0.64 6.47 6.61
N VAL A 125 -0.27 7.69 7.04
CA VAL A 125 -0.29 8.87 6.16
C VAL A 125 0.63 8.66 4.96
N GLY A 126 1.88 8.24 5.20
CA GLY A 126 2.84 7.97 4.13
C GLY A 126 2.37 6.89 3.14
N ALA A 127 1.81 5.79 3.64
CA ALA A 127 1.30 4.70 2.82
C ALA A 127 0.11 5.14 1.97
N LEU A 128 -0.81 5.94 2.51
CA LEU A 128 -1.95 6.48 1.76
C LEU A 128 -1.51 7.50 0.70
N THR A 129 -0.56 8.38 1.03
CA THR A 129 0.03 9.31 0.05
C THR A 129 0.74 8.56 -1.07
N TYR A 130 1.53 7.53 -0.72
CA TYR A 130 2.14 6.65 -1.70
C TYR A 130 1.08 5.99 -2.59
N ALA A 131 0.04 5.41 -2.00
CA ALA A 131 -1.02 4.71 -2.72
C ALA A 131 -1.72 5.61 -3.74
N TRP A 132 -2.04 6.83 -3.33
CA TRP A 132 -2.64 7.85 -4.18
C TRP A 132 -1.70 8.28 -5.31
N ALA A 133 -0.45 8.60 -4.99
CA ALA A 133 0.55 9.03 -5.97
C ALA A 133 0.87 7.92 -6.99
N TRP A 134 0.95 6.67 -6.53
CA TRP A 134 1.11 5.49 -7.38
C TRP A 134 -0.08 5.34 -8.33
N PHE A 135 -1.31 5.37 -7.79
CA PHE A 135 -2.54 5.23 -8.56
C PHE A 135 -2.67 6.30 -9.67
N ALA A 136 -2.32 7.55 -9.34
CA ALA A 136 -2.29 8.65 -10.29
C ALA A 136 -1.15 8.50 -11.30
N GLY A 137 0.06 8.17 -10.84
CA GLY A 137 1.26 8.06 -11.66
C GLY A 137 1.15 6.99 -12.73
N VAL A 138 0.67 5.79 -12.39
CA VAL A 138 0.50 4.69 -13.37
C VAL A 138 -0.58 4.97 -14.41
N ARG A 139 -1.51 5.88 -14.13
CA ARG A 139 -2.55 6.32 -15.08
C ARG A 139 -2.01 7.42 -15.99
N ALA A 140 -1.43 8.47 -15.42
CA ALA A 140 -0.87 9.58 -16.19
C ALA A 140 0.19 9.10 -17.19
N LEU A 141 1.14 8.29 -16.72
CA LEU A 141 2.21 7.76 -17.55
C LEU A 141 1.79 6.64 -18.50
N GLY A 142 0.58 6.09 -18.33
CA GLY A 142 0.02 5.10 -19.24
C GLY A 142 -0.54 5.73 -20.52
N TYR A 143 -1.15 6.90 -20.40
CA TYR A 143 -1.71 7.64 -21.54
C TYR A 143 -0.63 8.14 -22.52
N ASP A 144 0.48 8.68 -22.00
CA ASP A 144 1.55 9.26 -22.83
C ASP A 144 2.23 8.25 -23.79
N ILE A 145 2.18 6.94 -23.48
CA ILE A 145 2.82 5.91 -24.31
C ILE A 145 1.89 5.41 -25.42
N GLU A 146 0.56 5.43 -25.23
CA GLU A 146 -0.38 5.08 -26.30
C GLU A 146 -0.36 6.11 -27.42
N GLU A 147 -0.36 7.41 -27.07
CA GLU A 147 -0.31 8.50 -28.05
C GLU A 147 0.97 8.44 -28.90
N LYS A 148 2.11 8.12 -28.28
CA LYS A 148 3.42 8.00 -28.95
C LYS A 148 3.58 6.75 -29.82
N LYS A 149 2.70 5.75 -29.67
CA LYS A 149 2.69 4.54 -30.51
C LYS A 149 1.82 4.69 -31.75
N THR A 150 0.94 5.70 -31.77
CA THR A 150 0.01 5.99 -32.87
C THR A 150 0.43 7.15 -33.78
N SER A 151 1.50 7.89 -33.44
CA SER A 151 2.13 8.91 -34.29
C SER A 151 3.36 8.36 -35.01
#